data_AF-A0A369SZ79-F1
#
_entry.id   AF-A0A369SZ79-F1
#
_cell.length_a   1.000
_cell.length_b   1.000
_cell.length_c   1.000
_cell.angle_alpha   90.00
_cell.angle_beta   90.00
_cell.angle_gamma   90.00
#
_symmetry.space_group_name_H-M   'P 1'
#
loop_
_entity.id
_entity.type
_entity.pdbx_description
1 polymer ?
#
loop_
_entity_poly.entity_id
_entity_poly.type
_entity_poly.pdbx_seq_one_letter_code
_entity_poly.pdbx_strand_id
1 'polypeptide(L)'
;MSEIRASLKDLCFNCGGNISSSRLNGGFPCEEDLSENEIKEIREDYFLEDLYKILERKNRLYNFKKLYEIERESKEFFNFFYNVIGSEPWSIQIAWFKRLIKNNSFAMIAPTGTGKSTFIAVSSIYFSKKGKKILIILPTKVLVTQMYERIHDYMEKLKISLEVLMYSGKKEEKKRIEEGNFDILILSNQFISKNFSVLKDKKFDFIFIDDVDAFFKGSKNIEKVLMLLGFSEEDISIAKEVIDLKLKGKFDFKSKLREELENIKKKDHGTLILSSATGSVRGKRVKLYKELLDFSVGTGVSKLRNIVDTFIEDAGDFKEKVLELVKKMEDGILIFVSKEYGTEYAKDLYNFLLENGIKVGLVISKEKSSLDNIKKFSSGEINVLIGMAHHHGLLVRGLDLPTRVKYAIFVGIPKISINITKYERNLRNLLILSNVVKDLVEERPIIDRLIKSLNRKIKRLSSEAIVLLSNAYSSGENIEDWMEYILRDVYELERIVMKYIKDPDFLKKLDSHPSLSLRVKGEDIYLNIVDIKTYIQASGRTSRLYAGGLTKGLSVILSDDDKLLRALDARLRIYFYY
;
A
#
# COMPACT_ATOMS: atom_id res chain seq x y z
N MET A 1 -24.76 14.39 -37.21
CA MET A 1 -24.13 15.50 -36.46
C MET A 1 -22.85 15.84 -37.19
N SER A 2 -22.72 17.06 -37.73
CA SER A 2 -21.48 17.54 -38.37
C SER A 2 -20.38 17.59 -37.32
N GLU A 3 -19.38 16.71 -37.41
CA GLU A 3 -18.21 16.77 -36.54
C GLU A 3 -17.60 18.17 -36.60
N ILE A 4 -17.55 18.83 -35.44
CA ILE A 4 -16.85 20.11 -35.29
C ILE A 4 -15.38 19.84 -35.60
N ARG A 5 -14.92 20.26 -36.78
CA ARG A 5 -13.51 20.19 -37.18
C ARG A 5 -12.73 21.30 -36.47
N ALA A 6 -12.47 21.12 -35.18
CA ALA A 6 -11.52 21.94 -34.47
C ALA A 6 -10.10 21.61 -34.95
N SER A 7 -9.30 22.65 -35.24
CA SER A 7 -7.86 22.52 -35.45
C SER A 7 -7.14 22.70 -34.11
N LEU A 8 -6.34 21.70 -33.76
CA LEU A 8 -5.61 21.60 -32.49
C LEU A 8 -4.15 21.96 -32.74
N LYS A 9 -3.64 22.96 -32.02
CA LYS A 9 -2.26 23.42 -32.21
C LYS A 9 -1.24 22.50 -31.56
N ASP A 10 -0.15 22.24 -32.27
CA ASP A 10 1.04 21.50 -31.80
C ASP A 10 0.74 20.10 -31.20
N LEU A 11 -0.29 19.43 -31.72
CA LEU A 11 -0.81 18.18 -31.16
C LEU A 11 -0.71 16.98 -32.11
N CYS A 12 -0.14 17.13 -33.31
CA CYS A 12 0.17 15.97 -34.14
C CYS A 12 1.19 15.06 -33.44
N PHE A 13 0.84 13.80 -33.19
CA PHE A 13 1.72 12.85 -32.50
C PHE A 13 2.97 12.45 -33.29
N ASN A 14 3.03 12.76 -34.60
CA ASN A 14 4.17 12.49 -35.45
C ASN A 14 5.07 13.73 -35.60
N CYS A 15 4.67 14.75 -36.35
CA CYS A 15 5.49 15.95 -36.59
C CYS A 15 5.43 17.02 -35.50
N GLY A 16 4.48 16.96 -34.56
CA GLY A 16 4.26 18.00 -33.55
C GLY A 16 3.59 19.28 -34.07
N GLY A 17 3.08 19.28 -35.30
CA GLY A 17 2.34 20.40 -35.89
C GLY A 17 0.85 20.42 -35.53
N ASN A 18 0.10 21.30 -36.21
CA ASN A 18 -1.34 21.41 -36.05
C ASN A 18 -2.05 20.18 -36.63
N ILE A 19 -3.14 19.75 -35.98
CA ILE A 19 -3.90 18.56 -36.39
C ILE A 19 -5.40 18.81 -36.24
N SER A 20 -6.22 18.31 -37.17
CA SER A 20 -7.67 18.33 -36.99
C SER A 20 -8.14 17.29 -35.96
N SER A 21 -9.17 17.65 -35.19
CA SER A 21 -9.84 16.75 -34.24
C SER A 21 -10.31 15.43 -34.88
N SER A 22 -10.74 15.47 -36.14
CA SER A 22 -11.15 14.26 -36.90
C SER A 22 -9.97 13.32 -37.14
N ARG A 23 -8.80 13.84 -37.57
CA ARG A 23 -7.58 13.04 -37.73
C ARG A 23 -7.11 12.42 -36.41
N LEU A 24 -7.09 13.23 -35.35
CA LEU A 24 -6.64 12.76 -34.04
C LEU A 24 -7.57 11.68 -33.47
N ASN A 25 -8.89 11.83 -33.59
CA ASN A 25 -9.87 10.80 -33.18
C ASN A 25 -9.72 9.50 -33.99
N GLY A 26 -9.39 9.61 -35.28
CA GLY A 26 -9.10 8.47 -36.14
C GLY A 26 -7.72 7.84 -35.90
N GLY A 27 -6.89 8.40 -35.01
CA GLY A 27 -5.53 7.91 -34.75
C GLY A 27 -4.52 8.21 -35.87
N PHE A 28 -4.85 9.13 -36.79
CA PHE A 28 -3.99 9.50 -37.91
C PHE A 28 -3.19 10.78 -37.59
N PRO A 29 -1.98 10.96 -38.16
CA PRO A 29 -1.25 12.20 -38.04
C PRO A 29 -1.91 13.30 -38.89
N CYS A 30 -1.38 14.52 -38.82
CA CYS A 30 -1.92 15.66 -39.54
C CYS A 30 -1.93 15.44 -41.07
N GLU A 31 -2.69 16.28 -41.74
CA GLU A 31 -2.91 16.27 -43.19
C GLU A 31 -1.60 16.48 -43.98
N GLU A 32 -0.60 17.14 -43.39
CA GLU A 32 0.74 17.29 -43.98
C GLU A 32 1.56 16.00 -43.95
N ASP A 33 1.37 15.18 -42.90
CA ASP A 33 2.10 13.93 -42.72
C ASP A 33 1.48 12.78 -43.51
N LEU A 34 0.14 12.76 -43.61
CA LEU A 34 -0.62 11.69 -44.24
C LEU A 34 -1.83 12.26 -45.00
N SER A 35 -1.99 11.91 -46.27
CA SER A 35 -3.13 12.34 -47.10
C SER A 35 -4.35 11.43 -46.93
N GLU A 36 -5.55 11.91 -47.30
CA GLU A 36 -6.80 11.12 -47.23
C GLU A 36 -6.78 9.84 -48.08
N ASN A 37 -6.04 9.84 -49.20
CA ASN A 37 -5.92 8.64 -50.03
C ASN A 37 -5.05 7.57 -49.34
N GLU A 38 -3.99 8.00 -48.65
CA GLU A 38 -3.09 7.10 -47.94
C GLU A 38 -3.74 6.50 -46.70
N ILE A 39 -4.66 7.23 -46.05
CA ILE A 39 -5.48 6.67 -44.96
C ILE A 39 -6.25 5.44 -45.43
N LYS A 40 -6.76 5.43 -46.67
CA LYS A 40 -7.50 4.29 -47.22
C LYS A 40 -6.61 3.08 -47.51
N GLU A 41 -5.28 3.25 -47.57
CA GLU A 41 -4.32 2.16 -47.72
C GLU A 41 -4.06 1.44 -46.38
N ILE A 42 -4.39 2.06 -45.24
CA ILE A 42 -4.14 1.51 -43.91
C ILE A 42 -5.21 0.48 -43.55
N ARG A 43 -4.78 -0.75 -43.29
CA ARG A 43 -5.68 -1.82 -42.83
C ARG A 43 -5.83 -1.76 -41.31
N GLU A 44 -7.06 -1.93 -40.81
CA GLU A 44 -7.33 -1.88 -39.37
C GLU A 44 -6.48 -2.89 -38.57
N ASP A 45 -6.36 -4.13 -39.06
CA ASP A 45 -5.58 -5.20 -38.39
C ASP A 45 -4.07 -4.94 -38.36
N TYR A 46 -3.55 -4.06 -39.22
CA TYR A 46 -2.13 -3.73 -39.37
C TYR A 46 -1.86 -2.23 -39.23
N PHE A 47 -2.73 -1.54 -38.50
CA PHE A 47 -2.76 -0.08 -38.47
C PHE A 47 -1.40 0.55 -38.20
N LEU A 48 -0.70 0.09 -37.15
CA LEU A 48 0.59 0.63 -36.74
C LEU A 48 1.69 0.32 -37.76
N GLU A 49 1.76 -0.90 -38.26
CA GLU A 49 2.73 -1.36 -39.25
C GLU A 49 2.57 -0.63 -40.60
N ASP A 50 1.33 -0.49 -41.09
CA ASP A 50 1.05 0.17 -42.37
C ASP A 50 1.31 1.69 -42.25
N LEU A 51 0.86 2.32 -41.15
CA LEU A 51 1.13 3.73 -40.89
C LEU A 51 2.64 4.01 -40.80
N TYR A 52 3.41 3.14 -40.13
CA TYR A 52 4.86 3.26 -40.04
C TYR A 52 5.51 3.23 -41.44
N LYS A 53 5.16 2.23 -42.26
CA LYS A 53 5.71 2.07 -43.61
C LYS A 53 5.39 3.24 -44.53
N ILE A 54 4.17 3.77 -44.45
CA ILE A 54 3.77 4.94 -45.26
C ILE A 54 4.58 6.16 -44.84
N LEU A 55 4.68 6.45 -43.54
CA LEU A 55 5.46 7.59 -43.03
C LEU A 55 6.95 7.45 -43.35
N GLU A 56 7.50 6.24 -43.25
CA GLU A 56 8.89 5.93 -43.62
C GLU A 56 9.13 6.17 -45.11
N ARG A 57 8.28 5.63 -45.99
CA ARG A 57 8.35 5.85 -47.45
C ARG A 57 8.32 7.33 -47.84
N LYS A 58 7.60 8.15 -47.07
CA LYS A 58 7.48 9.60 -47.30
C LYS A 58 8.64 10.41 -46.69
N ASN A 59 9.58 9.78 -45.98
CA ASN A 59 10.58 10.48 -45.16
C ASN A 59 9.94 11.45 -44.13
N ARG A 60 8.74 11.11 -43.64
CA ARG A 60 8.02 11.89 -42.62
C ARG A 60 7.85 11.11 -41.31
N LEU A 61 8.67 10.09 -41.09
CA LEU A 61 8.67 9.33 -39.85
C LEU A 61 9.44 10.11 -38.77
N TYR A 62 8.70 10.74 -37.86
CA TYR A 62 9.24 11.56 -36.77
C TYR A 62 8.98 10.88 -35.41
N ASN A 63 8.19 11.50 -34.53
CA ASN A 63 7.93 11.02 -33.18
C ASN A 63 7.14 9.69 -33.15
N PHE A 64 6.39 9.38 -34.21
CA PHE A 64 5.65 8.12 -34.31
C PHE A 64 6.59 6.90 -34.28
N LYS A 65 7.84 7.03 -34.75
CA LYS A 65 8.85 5.96 -34.70
C LYS A 65 8.97 5.36 -33.30
N LYS A 66 9.06 6.22 -32.28
CA LYS A 66 9.21 5.80 -30.88
C LYS A 66 7.99 5.03 -30.37
N LEU A 67 6.79 5.47 -30.75
CA LEU A 67 5.55 4.79 -30.38
C LEU A 67 5.48 3.40 -31.03
N TYR A 68 5.76 3.33 -32.32
CA TYR A 68 5.80 2.07 -33.06
C TYR A 68 6.82 1.08 -32.48
N GLU A 69 8.03 1.54 -32.18
CA GLU A 69 9.09 0.69 -31.58
C GLU A 69 8.66 0.10 -30.24
N ILE A 70 7.97 0.88 -29.39
CA ILE A 70 7.44 0.39 -28.10
C ILE A 70 6.39 -0.71 -28.31
N GLU A 71 5.45 -0.52 -29.25
CA GLU A 71 4.41 -1.52 -29.52
C GLU A 71 4.99 -2.78 -30.16
N ARG A 72 5.90 -2.63 -31.14
CA ARG A 72 6.62 -3.75 -31.75
C ARG A 72 7.38 -4.55 -30.70
N GLU A 73 8.15 -3.88 -29.85
CA GLU A 73 8.92 -4.55 -28.80
C GLU A 73 8.01 -5.19 -27.75
N SER A 74 6.84 -4.61 -27.46
CA SER A 74 5.84 -5.22 -26.57
C SER A 74 5.27 -6.51 -27.16
N LYS A 75 5.04 -6.56 -28.48
CA LYS A 75 4.60 -7.76 -29.20
C LYS A 75 5.69 -8.84 -29.25
N GLU A 76 6.95 -8.45 -29.43
CA GLU A 76 8.10 -9.35 -29.30
C GLU A 76 8.18 -9.97 -27.90
N PHE A 77 8.04 -9.16 -26.85
CA PHE A 77 8.03 -9.65 -25.47
C PHE A 77 6.83 -10.54 -25.17
N PHE A 78 5.65 -10.22 -25.71
CA PHE A 78 4.47 -11.06 -25.56
C PHE A 78 4.73 -12.49 -26.06
N ASN A 79 5.26 -12.63 -27.27
CA ASN A 79 5.62 -13.92 -27.84
C ASN A 79 6.74 -14.60 -27.05
N PHE A 80 7.75 -13.83 -26.63
CA PHE A 80 8.83 -14.33 -25.78
C PHE A 80 8.31 -14.91 -24.46
N PHE A 81 7.40 -14.20 -23.80
CA PHE A 81 6.77 -14.63 -22.55
C PHE A 81 5.93 -15.89 -22.74
N TYR A 82 5.09 -15.93 -23.79
CA TYR A 82 4.27 -17.08 -24.12
C TYR A 82 5.11 -18.35 -24.34
N ASN A 83 6.23 -18.23 -25.06
CA ASN A 83 7.13 -19.36 -25.33
C ASN A 83 7.78 -19.95 -24.07
N VAL A 84 7.93 -19.18 -22.98
CA VAL A 84 8.50 -19.66 -21.71
C VAL A 84 7.44 -20.22 -20.78
N ILE A 85 6.34 -19.46 -20.65
CA ILE A 85 5.34 -19.65 -19.61
C ILE A 85 4.20 -20.56 -20.09
N GLY A 86 3.94 -20.61 -21.39
CA GLY A 86 2.80 -21.33 -21.98
C GLY A 86 1.47 -20.60 -21.86
N SER A 87 1.46 -19.35 -21.39
CA SER A 87 0.28 -18.50 -21.30
C SER A 87 0.64 -17.06 -21.61
N GLU A 88 -0.36 -16.25 -21.97
CA GLU A 88 -0.17 -14.84 -22.24
C GLU A 88 0.26 -14.06 -20.97
N PRO A 89 1.09 -13.01 -21.11
CA PRO A 89 1.37 -12.09 -20.01
C PRO A 89 0.11 -11.30 -19.65
N TRP A 90 -0.07 -11.04 -18.36
CA TRP A 90 -1.16 -10.19 -17.88
C TRP A 90 -1.01 -8.76 -18.42
N SER A 91 -2.12 -8.04 -18.61
CA SER A 91 -2.09 -6.64 -19.09
C SER A 91 -1.22 -5.74 -18.19
N ILE A 92 -1.18 -6.01 -16.88
CA ILE A 92 -0.31 -5.29 -15.94
C ILE A 92 1.18 -5.57 -16.17
N GLN A 93 1.54 -6.79 -16.59
CA GLN A 93 2.91 -7.15 -16.94
C GLN A 93 3.33 -6.49 -18.26
N ILE A 94 2.42 -6.38 -19.24
CA ILE A 94 2.66 -5.58 -20.46
C ILE A 94 2.86 -4.10 -20.12
N ALA A 95 2.05 -3.56 -19.21
CA ALA A 95 2.23 -2.18 -18.75
C ALA A 95 3.58 -1.96 -18.06
N TRP A 96 4.05 -2.91 -17.24
CA TRP A 96 5.38 -2.87 -16.64
C TRP A 96 6.48 -2.97 -17.69
N PHE A 97 6.33 -3.84 -18.68
CA PHE A 97 7.28 -4.00 -19.78
C PHE A 97 7.44 -2.71 -20.59
N LYS A 98 6.32 -2.05 -20.96
CA LYS A 98 6.35 -0.74 -21.64
C LYS A 98 7.09 0.32 -20.83
N ARG A 99 7.08 0.24 -19.49
CA ARG A 99 7.87 1.15 -18.63
C ARG A 99 9.36 0.82 -18.64
N LEU A 100 9.72 -0.46 -18.70
CA LEU A 100 11.11 -0.90 -18.85
C LEU A 100 11.71 -0.41 -20.18
N ILE A 101 11.00 -0.57 -21.31
CA ILE A 101 11.45 -0.06 -22.62
C ILE A 101 11.69 1.46 -22.58
N LYS A 102 10.85 2.18 -21.84
CA LYS A 102 10.97 3.64 -21.66
C LYS A 102 12.06 4.05 -20.66
N ASN A 103 12.78 3.12 -20.05
CA ASN A 103 13.74 3.36 -18.96
C ASN A 103 13.16 4.15 -17.78
N ASN A 104 11.87 3.95 -17.51
CA ASN A 104 11.20 4.64 -16.41
C ASN A 104 11.28 3.78 -15.15
N SER A 105 11.82 4.33 -14.05
CA SER A 105 11.84 3.65 -12.75
C SER A 105 10.45 3.62 -12.10
N PHE A 106 10.12 2.55 -11.37
CA PHE A 106 8.78 2.39 -10.78
C PHE A 106 8.64 1.35 -9.68
N ALA A 107 7.53 1.46 -8.94
CA ALA A 107 7.04 0.40 -8.07
C ALA A 107 5.96 -0.44 -8.78
N MET A 108 6.10 -1.77 -8.75
CA MET A 108 5.09 -2.74 -9.20
C MET A 108 3.95 -2.82 -8.17
N ILE A 109 3.04 -1.84 -8.25
CA ILE A 109 1.80 -1.79 -7.48
C ILE A 109 0.82 -2.79 -8.09
N ALA A 110 0.76 -3.98 -7.50
CA ALA A 110 -0.21 -5.01 -7.85
C ALA A 110 -0.41 -5.97 -6.67
N PRO A 111 -1.54 -6.68 -6.62
CA PRO A 111 -1.78 -7.78 -5.70
C PRO A 111 -0.70 -8.87 -5.74
N THR A 112 -0.75 -9.75 -4.76
CA THR A 112 -0.06 -11.05 -4.84
C THR A 112 -0.72 -11.91 -5.93
N GLY A 113 0.06 -12.80 -6.53
CA GLY A 113 -0.44 -13.71 -7.58
C GLY A 113 -0.46 -13.12 -9.00
N THR A 114 -0.14 -11.83 -9.22
CA THR A 114 -0.04 -11.26 -10.58
C THR A 114 1.26 -11.62 -11.33
N GLY A 115 1.98 -12.65 -10.87
CA GLY A 115 3.22 -13.11 -11.52
C GLY A 115 4.39 -12.11 -11.48
N LYS A 116 4.60 -11.35 -10.39
CA LYS A 116 5.73 -10.39 -10.28
C LYS A 116 7.08 -11.07 -10.44
N SER A 117 7.34 -12.13 -9.68
CA SER A 117 8.61 -12.87 -9.77
C SER A 117 8.81 -13.51 -11.14
N THR A 118 7.72 -13.99 -11.78
CA THR A 118 7.76 -14.49 -13.17
C THR A 118 8.12 -13.38 -14.14
N PHE A 119 7.48 -12.22 -14.03
CA PHE A 119 7.78 -11.05 -14.84
C PHE A 119 9.24 -10.60 -14.70
N ILE A 120 9.76 -10.52 -13.47
CA ILE A 120 11.16 -10.19 -13.21
C ILE A 120 12.09 -11.18 -13.92
N ALA A 121 11.87 -12.49 -13.77
CA ALA A 121 12.71 -13.51 -14.40
C ALA A 121 12.70 -13.40 -15.93
N VAL A 122 11.51 -13.37 -16.54
CA VAL A 122 11.37 -13.35 -18.01
C VAL A 122 11.91 -12.04 -18.61
N SER A 123 11.63 -10.89 -17.98
CA SER A 123 12.16 -9.59 -18.45
C SER A 123 13.67 -9.49 -18.29
N SER A 124 14.24 -10.06 -17.23
CA SER A 124 15.70 -10.11 -17.03
C SER A 124 16.37 -10.85 -18.18
N ILE A 125 15.88 -12.04 -18.55
CA ILE A 125 16.42 -12.81 -19.68
C ILE A 125 16.25 -12.03 -21.00
N TYR A 126 15.06 -11.46 -21.22
CA TYR A 126 14.75 -10.70 -22.43
C TYR A 126 15.73 -9.53 -22.65
N PHE A 127 15.94 -8.70 -21.62
CA PHE A 127 16.83 -7.55 -21.72
C PHE A 127 18.30 -7.94 -21.72
N SER A 128 18.70 -8.98 -20.98
CA SER A 128 20.07 -9.51 -21.04
C SER A 128 20.42 -10.07 -22.41
N LYS A 129 19.48 -10.71 -23.12
CA LYS A 129 19.66 -11.10 -24.53
C LYS A 129 19.97 -9.90 -25.44
N LYS A 130 19.51 -8.70 -25.08
CA LYS A 130 19.79 -7.43 -25.77
C LYS A 130 21.02 -6.70 -25.20
N GLY A 131 21.86 -7.38 -24.41
CA GLY A 131 23.11 -6.85 -23.87
C GLY A 131 22.95 -6.00 -22.60
N LYS A 132 21.78 -5.99 -21.97
CA LYS A 132 21.54 -5.23 -20.73
C LYS A 132 22.01 -5.98 -19.49
N LYS A 133 22.67 -5.27 -18.57
CA LYS A 133 23.12 -5.82 -17.28
C LYS A 133 22.05 -5.70 -16.22
N ILE A 134 21.70 -6.82 -15.60
CA ILE A 134 20.58 -6.93 -14.67
C ILE A 134 21.05 -7.28 -13.27
N LEU A 135 20.50 -6.60 -12.27
CA LEU A 135 20.63 -6.96 -10.85
C LEU A 135 19.26 -7.28 -10.27
N ILE A 136 19.14 -8.43 -9.62
CA ILE A 136 17.96 -8.83 -8.86
C ILE A 136 18.35 -8.93 -7.39
N ILE A 137 17.66 -8.18 -6.53
CA ILE A 137 17.87 -8.14 -5.09
C ILE A 137 16.64 -8.75 -4.40
N LEU A 138 16.86 -9.78 -3.59
CA LEU A 138 15.81 -10.54 -2.91
C LEU A 138 16.00 -10.52 -1.38
N PRO A 139 14.95 -10.73 -0.57
CA PRO A 139 15.07 -10.59 0.89
C PRO A 139 15.90 -11.70 1.54
N THR A 140 15.91 -12.91 0.99
CA THR A 140 16.61 -14.07 1.59
C THR A 140 17.45 -14.82 0.56
N LYS A 141 18.48 -15.53 1.03
CA LYS A 141 19.30 -16.41 0.18
C LYS A 141 18.50 -17.54 -0.46
N VAL A 142 17.45 -18.01 0.21
CA VAL A 142 16.57 -19.06 -0.33
C VAL A 142 15.87 -18.55 -1.59
N LEU A 143 15.33 -17.33 -1.57
CA LEU A 143 14.71 -16.74 -2.77
C LEU A 143 15.74 -16.46 -3.87
N VAL A 144 16.99 -16.14 -3.52
CA VAL A 144 18.10 -16.04 -4.48
C VAL A 144 18.29 -17.35 -5.23
N THR A 145 18.40 -18.47 -4.53
CA THR A 145 18.53 -19.79 -5.16
C THR A 145 17.31 -20.15 -5.99
N GLN A 146 16.09 -19.92 -5.49
CA GLN A 146 14.86 -20.18 -6.26
C GLN A 146 14.74 -19.34 -7.54
N MET A 147 15.15 -18.07 -7.49
CA MET A 147 15.15 -17.21 -8.68
C MET A 147 16.23 -17.63 -9.68
N TYR A 148 17.40 -18.02 -9.17
CA TYR A 148 18.49 -18.55 -9.99
C TYR A 148 18.06 -19.80 -10.76
N GLU A 149 17.53 -20.81 -10.07
CA GLU A 149 17.01 -22.05 -10.66
C GLU A 149 15.94 -21.74 -11.70
N ARG A 150 14.97 -20.89 -11.35
CA ARG A 150 13.89 -20.50 -12.28
C ARG A 150 14.40 -19.81 -13.55
N ILE A 151 15.38 -18.91 -13.43
CA ILE A 151 15.97 -18.24 -14.60
C ILE A 151 16.69 -19.26 -15.49
N HIS A 152 17.42 -20.21 -14.90
CA HIS A 152 18.05 -21.30 -15.64
C HIS A 152 17.03 -22.16 -16.38
N ASP A 153 15.96 -22.60 -15.70
CA ASP A 153 14.87 -23.38 -16.33
C ASP A 153 14.27 -22.64 -17.53
N TYR A 154 14.07 -21.33 -17.41
CA TYR A 154 13.52 -20.51 -18.48
C TYR A 154 14.50 -20.32 -19.65
N MET A 155 15.79 -20.16 -19.36
CA MET A 155 16.84 -20.09 -20.37
C MET A 155 16.99 -21.39 -21.15
N GLU A 156 16.88 -22.55 -20.49
CA GLU A 156 16.89 -23.86 -21.14
C GLU A 156 15.71 -24.01 -22.10
N LYS A 157 14.49 -23.67 -21.67
CA LYS A 157 13.30 -23.68 -22.54
C LYS A 157 13.46 -22.78 -23.77
N LEU A 158 14.09 -21.62 -23.59
CA LEU A 158 14.34 -20.66 -24.67
C LEU A 158 15.56 -20.96 -25.53
N LYS A 159 16.40 -21.93 -25.12
CA LYS A 159 17.70 -22.22 -25.73
C LYS A 159 18.59 -20.96 -25.78
N ILE A 160 18.62 -20.22 -24.68
CA ILE A 160 19.43 -19.00 -24.53
C ILE A 160 20.60 -19.28 -23.60
N SER A 161 21.79 -18.83 -23.98
CA SER A 161 22.98 -18.85 -23.14
C SER A 161 23.29 -17.43 -22.64
N LEU A 162 23.21 -17.22 -21.34
CA LEU A 162 23.56 -15.99 -20.63
C LEU A 162 24.35 -16.36 -19.38
N GLU A 163 25.24 -15.50 -18.93
CA GLU A 163 25.97 -15.74 -17.69
C GLU A 163 25.17 -15.23 -16.50
N VAL A 164 24.68 -16.15 -15.66
CA VAL A 164 23.89 -15.83 -14.47
C VAL A 164 24.71 -16.17 -13.23
N LEU A 165 24.91 -15.20 -12.35
CA LEU A 165 25.59 -15.40 -11.07
C LEU A 165 24.64 -15.18 -9.89
N MET A 166 24.88 -15.96 -8.84
CA MET A 166 24.27 -15.74 -7.53
C MET A 166 25.31 -15.82 -6.41
N TYR A 167 24.97 -15.26 -5.24
CA TYR A 167 25.75 -15.46 -4.02
C TYR A 167 24.95 -16.26 -2.98
N SER A 168 25.31 -17.53 -2.83
CA SER A 168 24.77 -18.43 -1.81
C SER A 168 25.57 -18.35 -0.50
N GLY A 169 26.84 -17.92 -0.56
CA GLY A 169 27.71 -17.81 0.61
C GLY A 169 29.14 -18.26 0.36
N LYS A 170 29.45 -18.78 -0.83
CA LYS A 170 30.77 -19.36 -1.13
C LYS A 170 31.76 -18.25 -1.52
N LYS A 171 33.03 -18.42 -1.14
CA LYS A 171 34.09 -17.44 -1.46
C LYS A 171 34.34 -17.34 -2.97
N GLU A 172 34.23 -18.46 -3.69
CA GLU A 172 34.40 -18.52 -5.16
C GLU A 172 33.36 -17.69 -5.90
N GLU A 173 32.09 -17.79 -5.51
CA GLU A 173 31.00 -16.96 -6.05
C GLU A 173 31.32 -15.47 -5.89
N LYS A 174 31.81 -15.08 -4.70
CA LYS A 174 32.17 -13.68 -4.43
C LYS A 174 33.28 -13.18 -5.34
N LYS A 175 34.29 -14.01 -5.64
CA LYS A 175 35.37 -13.67 -6.58
C LYS A 175 34.84 -13.48 -8.00
N ARG A 176 33.99 -14.39 -8.48
CA ARG A 176 33.36 -14.28 -9.81
C ARG A 176 32.50 -13.01 -9.92
N ILE A 177 31.80 -12.65 -8.85
CA ILE A 177 31.05 -11.38 -8.79
C ILE A 177 32.00 -10.19 -8.84
N GLU A 178 33.16 -10.26 -8.18
CA GLU A 178 34.17 -9.21 -8.21
C GLU A 178 34.72 -9.00 -9.63
N GLU A 179 35.06 -10.08 -10.33
CA GLU A 179 35.54 -10.10 -11.72
C GLU A 179 34.55 -9.44 -12.72
N GLY A 180 33.25 -9.48 -12.43
CA GLY A 180 32.25 -8.69 -13.18
C GLY A 180 31.75 -9.31 -14.48
N ASN A 181 32.18 -10.53 -14.82
CA ASN A 181 31.76 -11.23 -16.02
C ASN A 181 30.42 -11.96 -15.80
N PHE A 182 29.31 -11.23 -15.91
CA PHE A 182 27.95 -11.79 -15.83
C PHE A 182 26.94 -10.89 -16.55
N ASP A 183 25.81 -11.45 -17.00
CA ASP A 183 24.69 -10.71 -17.59
C ASP A 183 23.58 -10.43 -16.58
N ILE A 184 23.32 -11.41 -15.70
CA ILE A 184 22.32 -11.32 -14.63
C ILE A 184 23.01 -11.65 -13.30
N LEU A 185 22.87 -10.76 -12.31
CA LEU A 185 23.35 -10.97 -10.95
C LEU A 185 22.18 -11.04 -9.96
N ILE A 186 22.14 -12.09 -9.14
CA ILE A 186 21.07 -12.33 -8.16
C ILE A 186 21.66 -12.32 -6.74
N LEU A 187 21.23 -11.36 -5.93
CA LEU A 187 21.79 -11.12 -4.59
C LEU A 187 20.70 -10.99 -3.53
N SER A 188 21.11 -11.16 -2.27
CA SER A 188 20.24 -10.88 -1.13
C SER A 188 20.40 -9.45 -0.62
N ASN A 189 19.38 -8.91 0.04
CA ASN A 189 19.44 -7.62 0.75
C ASN A 189 20.67 -7.53 1.67
N GLN A 190 20.99 -8.62 2.38
CA GLN A 190 22.14 -8.69 3.28
C GLN A 190 23.47 -8.52 2.54
N PHE A 191 23.59 -9.02 1.31
CA PHE A 191 24.82 -8.90 0.52
C PHE A 191 25.11 -7.43 0.18
N ILE A 192 24.10 -6.69 -0.29
CA ILE A 192 24.20 -5.26 -0.60
C ILE A 192 24.65 -4.47 0.65
N SER A 193 24.14 -4.84 1.82
CA SER A 193 24.53 -4.19 3.07
C SER A 193 25.98 -4.46 3.46
N LYS A 194 26.46 -5.71 3.37
CA LYS A 194 27.77 -6.12 3.91
C LYS A 194 28.92 -6.10 2.90
N ASN A 195 28.67 -6.27 1.61
CA ASN A 195 29.70 -6.51 0.59
C ASN A 195 29.64 -5.48 -0.57
N PHE A 196 29.17 -4.26 -0.29
CA PHE A 196 28.99 -3.25 -1.33
C PHE A 196 30.28 -2.87 -2.06
N SER A 197 31.45 -2.97 -1.41
CA SER A 197 32.74 -2.67 -2.02
C SER A 197 32.99 -3.44 -3.32
N VAL A 198 32.55 -4.71 -3.38
CA VAL A 198 32.71 -5.59 -4.55
C VAL A 198 31.83 -5.16 -5.74
N LEU A 199 30.81 -4.33 -5.47
CA LEU A 199 29.86 -3.83 -6.46
C LEU A 199 30.09 -2.36 -6.83
N LYS A 200 30.98 -1.63 -6.13
CA LYS A 200 31.07 -0.17 -6.20
C LYS A 200 31.30 0.35 -7.63
N ASP A 201 32.11 -0.36 -8.40
CA ASP A 201 32.49 0.03 -9.77
C ASP A 201 31.59 -0.58 -10.85
N LYS A 202 30.46 -1.19 -10.45
CA LYS A 202 29.53 -1.85 -11.37
C LYS A 202 28.31 -0.97 -11.60
N LYS A 203 27.89 -0.89 -12.86
CA LYS A 203 26.65 -0.23 -13.30
C LYS A 203 25.68 -1.26 -13.86
N PHE A 204 24.40 -1.11 -13.54
CA PHE A 204 23.33 -1.97 -14.01
C PHE A 204 22.29 -1.15 -14.78
N ASP A 205 21.81 -1.70 -15.90
CA ASP A 205 20.73 -1.10 -16.67
C ASP A 205 19.38 -1.26 -15.97
N PHE A 206 19.17 -2.41 -15.31
CA PHE A 206 17.94 -2.69 -14.56
C PHE A 206 18.27 -3.28 -13.20
N ILE A 207 17.67 -2.72 -12.16
CA ILE A 207 17.73 -3.26 -10.79
C ILE A 207 16.31 -3.60 -10.34
N PHE A 208 16.05 -4.88 -10.10
CA PHE A 208 14.82 -5.37 -9.49
C PHE A 208 15.03 -5.59 -7.99
N ILE A 209 14.16 -5.06 -7.15
CA ILE A 209 14.20 -5.29 -5.69
C ILE A 209 12.88 -5.91 -5.27
N ASP A 210 12.93 -7.14 -4.77
CA ASP A 210 11.80 -7.80 -4.13
C ASP A 210 11.78 -7.56 -2.62
N ASP A 211 10.58 -7.44 -2.03
CA ASP A 211 10.36 -7.07 -0.62
C ASP A 211 11.04 -5.75 -0.20
N VAL A 212 10.37 -4.66 -0.58
CA VAL A 212 10.69 -3.28 -0.21
C VAL A 212 10.85 -3.12 1.31
N ASP A 213 9.97 -3.70 2.12
CA ASP A 213 9.94 -3.47 3.57
C ASP A 213 11.24 -3.96 4.24
N ALA A 214 11.77 -5.11 3.80
CA ALA A 214 13.06 -5.61 4.26
C ALA A 214 14.24 -4.75 3.76
N PHE A 215 14.22 -4.31 2.50
CA PHE A 215 15.28 -3.52 1.89
C PHE A 215 15.45 -2.15 2.58
N PHE A 216 14.34 -1.46 2.87
CA PHE A 216 14.34 -0.10 3.42
C PHE A 216 14.73 0.00 4.90
N LYS A 217 14.83 -1.12 5.64
CA LYS A 217 15.42 -1.12 6.99
C LYS A 217 16.87 -0.63 6.99
N GLY A 218 17.60 -0.87 5.90
CA GLY A 218 18.96 -0.35 5.71
C GLY A 218 18.96 0.99 5.00
N SER A 219 18.92 2.10 5.74
CA SER A 219 18.84 3.46 5.17
C SER A 219 19.98 3.81 4.19
N LYS A 220 21.15 3.17 4.33
CA LYS A 220 22.30 3.30 3.41
C LYS A 220 22.14 2.50 2.11
N ASN A 221 21.30 1.47 2.08
CA ASN A 221 21.09 0.65 0.88
C ASN A 221 20.44 1.44 -0.27
N ILE A 222 19.63 2.45 0.06
CA ILE A 222 19.01 3.36 -0.93
C ILE A 222 20.09 4.04 -1.77
N GLU A 223 21.10 4.61 -1.11
CA GLU A 223 22.21 5.33 -1.76
C GLU A 223 23.09 4.36 -2.55
N LYS A 224 23.39 3.20 -1.97
CA LYS A 224 24.12 2.12 -2.64
C LYS A 224 23.47 1.71 -3.96
N VAL A 225 22.15 1.53 -3.98
CA VAL A 225 21.42 1.17 -5.21
C VAL A 225 21.46 2.31 -6.23
N LEU A 226 21.34 3.57 -5.81
CA LEU A 226 21.51 4.71 -6.71
C LEU A 226 22.89 4.72 -7.36
N MET A 227 23.93 4.40 -6.60
CA MET A 227 25.29 4.27 -7.16
C MET A 227 25.37 3.15 -8.20
N LEU A 228 24.74 2.00 -7.95
CA LEU A 228 24.69 0.88 -8.91
C LEU A 228 23.88 1.20 -10.17
N LEU A 229 23.01 2.21 -10.15
CA LEU A 229 22.34 2.74 -11.34
C LEU A 229 23.22 3.73 -12.12
N GLY A 230 24.31 4.23 -11.52
CA GLY A 230 25.23 5.18 -12.14
C GLY A 230 25.23 6.60 -11.54
N PHE A 231 24.55 6.85 -10.42
CA PHE A 231 24.65 8.14 -9.73
C PHE A 231 25.92 8.22 -8.88
N SER A 232 26.62 9.36 -8.95
CA SER A 232 27.77 9.62 -8.08
C SER A 232 27.35 9.98 -6.66
N GLU A 233 28.28 9.90 -5.71
CA GLU A 233 28.04 10.36 -4.33
C GLU A 233 27.69 11.86 -4.28
N GLU A 234 28.25 12.66 -5.19
CA GLU A 234 27.96 14.08 -5.41
C GLU A 234 26.48 14.28 -5.80
N ASP A 235 26.01 13.53 -6.81
CA ASP A 235 24.63 13.59 -7.31
C ASP A 235 23.62 13.31 -6.18
N ILE A 236 23.92 12.30 -5.37
CA ILE A 236 23.11 11.92 -4.21
C ILE A 236 23.14 13.01 -3.14
N SER A 237 24.28 13.69 -2.94
CA SER A 237 24.42 14.78 -1.99
C SER A 237 23.54 15.99 -2.37
N ILE A 238 23.61 16.41 -3.64
CA ILE A 238 22.78 17.50 -4.19
C ILE A 238 21.29 17.18 -4.01
N ALA A 239 20.87 15.94 -4.32
CA ALA A 239 19.48 15.53 -4.12
C ALA A 239 19.05 15.57 -2.64
N LYS A 240 19.93 15.22 -1.70
CA LYS A 240 19.64 15.34 -0.25
C LYS A 240 19.43 16.79 0.16
N GLU A 241 20.26 17.71 -0.34
CA GLU A 241 20.14 19.14 -0.07
C GLU A 241 18.79 19.69 -0.56
N VAL A 242 18.39 19.36 -1.79
CA VAL A 242 17.08 19.71 -2.35
C VAL A 242 15.94 19.22 -1.45
N ILE A 243 16.01 17.96 -0.98
CA ILE A 243 15.00 17.38 -0.09
C ILE A 243 14.89 18.17 1.22
N ASP A 244 16.02 18.55 1.82
CA ASP A 244 16.04 19.29 3.08
C ASP A 244 15.52 20.73 2.92
N LEU A 245 15.85 21.42 1.82
CA LEU A 245 15.30 22.74 1.50
C LEU A 245 13.78 22.68 1.27
N LYS A 246 13.29 21.68 0.53
CA LYS A 246 11.85 21.46 0.31
C LYS A 246 11.11 21.21 1.62
N LEU A 247 11.70 20.41 2.51
CA LEU A 247 11.13 20.13 3.83
C LEU A 247 11.07 21.36 4.74
N LYS A 248 12.04 22.28 4.61
CA LYS A 248 12.08 23.56 5.34
C LYS A 248 11.19 24.64 4.70
N GLY A 249 10.58 24.37 3.54
CA GLY A 249 9.80 25.38 2.79
C GLY A 249 10.66 26.50 2.20
N LYS A 250 11.98 26.28 2.08
CA LYS A 250 12.97 27.27 1.62
C LYS A 250 13.51 26.94 0.23
N PHE A 251 12.90 26.00 -0.48
CA PHE A 251 13.34 25.61 -1.81
C PHE A 251 12.86 26.62 -2.84
N ASP A 252 13.79 27.36 -3.44
CA ASP A 252 13.51 28.21 -4.58
C ASP A 252 13.50 27.38 -5.86
N PHE A 253 12.35 27.37 -6.54
CA PHE A 253 12.14 26.66 -7.79
C PHE A 253 12.87 27.29 -8.99
N LYS A 254 13.50 28.47 -8.84
CA LYS A 254 14.37 29.09 -9.85
C LYS A 254 15.87 28.99 -9.50
N SER A 255 16.22 28.24 -8.45
CA SER A 255 17.61 28.12 -8.00
C SER A 255 18.49 27.30 -8.95
N LYS A 256 19.80 27.61 -8.96
CA LYS A 256 20.85 26.82 -9.64
C LYS A 256 20.81 25.34 -9.25
N LEU A 257 20.51 25.05 -7.98
CA LEU A 257 20.39 23.70 -7.45
C LEU A 257 19.30 22.86 -8.14
N ARG A 258 18.22 23.50 -8.62
CA ARG A 258 17.19 22.81 -9.40
C ARG A 258 17.70 22.43 -10.78
N GLU A 259 18.39 23.35 -11.46
CA GLU A 259 18.97 23.10 -12.77
C GLU A 259 20.01 21.98 -12.71
N GLU A 260 20.85 21.99 -11.66
CA GLU A 260 21.79 20.91 -11.36
C GLU A 260 21.06 19.56 -11.17
N LEU A 261 19.97 19.52 -10.38
CA LEU A 261 19.18 18.30 -10.22
C LEU A 261 18.57 17.80 -11.54
N GLU A 262 18.03 18.69 -12.37
CA GLU A 262 17.47 18.31 -13.68
C GLU A 262 18.55 17.81 -14.65
N ASN A 263 19.76 18.37 -14.59
CA ASN A 263 20.91 17.84 -15.34
C ASN A 263 21.34 16.47 -14.83
N ILE A 264 21.31 16.24 -13.51
CA ILE A 264 21.59 14.93 -12.90
C ILE A 264 20.59 13.88 -13.38
N LYS A 265 19.29 14.19 -13.42
CA LYS A 265 18.25 13.28 -13.93
C LYS A 265 18.42 12.91 -15.40
N LYS A 266 19.04 13.79 -16.19
CA LYS A 266 19.31 13.55 -17.62
C LYS A 266 20.57 12.73 -17.87
N LYS A 267 21.39 12.48 -16.85
CA LYS A 267 22.58 11.62 -16.98
C LYS A 267 22.15 10.20 -17.36
N ASP A 268 23.05 9.49 -18.04
CA ASP A 268 22.84 8.08 -18.34
C ASP A 268 22.86 7.24 -17.05
N HIS A 269 21.68 6.82 -16.60
CA HIS A 269 21.49 5.99 -15.42
C HIS A 269 20.54 4.81 -15.72
N GLY A 270 20.68 3.74 -14.95
CA GLY A 270 19.81 2.57 -15.01
C GLY A 270 18.40 2.84 -14.50
N THR A 271 17.56 1.81 -14.60
CA THR A 271 16.16 1.80 -14.16
C THR A 271 15.99 0.96 -12.89
N LEU A 272 15.30 1.50 -11.89
CA LEU A 272 14.96 0.82 -10.65
C LEU A 272 13.51 0.33 -10.65
N ILE A 273 13.31 -0.93 -10.29
CA ILE A 273 12.00 -1.57 -10.18
C ILE A 273 11.84 -2.14 -8.78
N LEU A 274 10.80 -1.70 -8.07
CA LEU A 274 10.50 -2.17 -6.73
C LEU A 274 9.25 -3.06 -6.74
N SER A 275 9.34 -4.29 -6.25
CA SER A 275 8.20 -5.17 -6.02
C SER A 275 7.45 -4.71 -4.76
N SER A 276 6.20 -4.27 -4.91
CA SER A 276 5.24 -3.99 -3.83
C SER A 276 5.72 -3.12 -2.67
N ALA A 277 5.19 -1.90 -2.55
CA ALA A 277 5.27 -1.12 -1.31
C ALA A 277 4.06 -1.43 -0.42
N THR A 278 4.13 -2.56 0.32
CA THR A 278 3.10 -2.99 1.28
C THR A 278 3.09 -2.13 2.54
N GLY A 279 4.26 -1.68 3.01
CA GLY A 279 4.40 -0.80 4.15
C GLY A 279 4.36 0.69 3.79
N SER A 280 3.96 1.52 4.76
CA SER A 280 4.25 2.96 4.70
C SER A 280 5.75 3.17 4.90
N VAL A 281 6.53 3.04 3.84
CA VAL A 281 7.97 3.30 3.89
C VAL A 281 8.16 4.79 4.21
N ARG A 282 8.60 5.08 5.43
CA ARG A 282 8.81 6.44 5.95
C ARG A 282 10.30 6.71 6.03
N GLY A 283 10.73 7.89 5.61
CA GLY A 283 12.10 8.34 5.77
C GLY A 283 12.51 9.36 4.72
N LYS A 284 13.37 10.31 5.10
CA LYS A 284 13.87 11.35 4.17
C LYS A 284 14.58 10.73 2.96
N ARG A 285 15.35 9.65 3.16
CA ARG A 285 16.14 9.02 2.10
C ARG A 285 15.30 8.36 1.01
N VAL A 286 14.09 7.88 1.31
CA VAL A 286 13.17 7.32 0.31
C VAL A 286 12.81 8.36 -0.74
N LYS A 287 12.82 9.65 -0.37
CA LYS A 287 12.54 10.76 -1.29
C LYS A 287 13.63 10.92 -2.35
N LEU A 288 14.82 10.33 -2.18
CA LEU A 288 15.86 10.34 -3.22
C LEU A 288 15.36 9.71 -4.52
N TYR A 289 14.57 8.63 -4.45
CA TYR A 289 13.96 8.03 -5.64
C TYR A 289 12.97 8.98 -6.33
N LYS A 290 12.26 9.81 -5.56
CA LYS A 290 11.38 10.82 -6.15
C LYS A 290 12.18 11.91 -6.86
N GLU A 291 13.28 12.36 -6.25
CA GLU A 291 14.07 13.48 -6.77
C GLU A 291 15.06 13.07 -7.87
N LEU A 292 15.49 11.82 -7.94
CA LEU A 292 16.47 11.33 -8.94
C LEU A 292 15.85 10.43 -10.02
N LEU A 293 14.75 9.73 -9.71
CA LEU A 293 14.16 8.70 -10.59
C LEU A 293 12.68 8.94 -10.91
N ASP A 294 12.12 10.09 -10.50
CA ASP A 294 10.74 10.54 -10.75
C ASP A 294 9.62 9.56 -10.34
N PHE A 295 9.87 8.71 -9.34
CA PHE A 295 8.84 7.84 -8.77
C PHE A 295 8.84 7.86 -7.25
N SER A 296 7.67 7.58 -6.67
CA SER A 296 7.51 7.50 -5.22
C SER A 296 7.17 6.08 -4.78
N VAL A 297 7.74 5.68 -3.65
CA VAL A 297 7.43 4.43 -2.98
C VAL A 297 6.20 4.69 -2.11
N GLY A 298 5.02 4.36 -2.62
CA GLY A 298 3.74 4.68 -2.01
C GLY A 298 2.95 3.44 -1.66
N THR A 299 2.27 3.49 -0.51
CA THR A 299 1.34 2.45 -0.06
C THR A 299 0.21 2.30 -1.07
N GLY A 300 0.25 1.23 -1.85
CA GLY A 300 -0.93 0.72 -2.53
C GLY A 300 -1.89 0.18 -1.47
N VAL A 301 -2.50 1.04 -0.66
CA VAL A 301 -3.62 0.64 0.18
C VAL A 301 -4.75 0.37 -0.80
N SER A 302 -4.90 -0.89 -1.19
CA SER A 302 -6.10 -1.33 -1.89
C SER A 302 -7.28 -1.06 -0.96
N LYS A 303 -7.93 0.08 -1.14
CA LYS A 303 -9.22 0.41 -0.50
C LYS A 303 -10.38 -0.38 -1.13
N LEU A 304 -10.10 -1.19 -2.16
CA LEU A 304 -11.07 -1.99 -2.87
C LEU A 304 -11.64 -3.06 -1.93
N ARG A 305 -12.97 -3.08 -1.80
CA ARG A 305 -13.74 -4.05 -1.02
C ARG A 305 -14.96 -4.45 -1.85
N ASN A 306 -15.21 -5.75 -1.97
CA ASN A 306 -16.45 -6.30 -2.49
C ASN A 306 -17.08 -7.12 -1.35
N ILE A 307 -17.69 -6.42 -0.39
CA ILE A 307 -18.21 -7.02 0.84
C ILE A 307 -19.69 -6.66 0.96
N VAL A 308 -20.51 -7.66 1.26
CA VAL A 308 -21.87 -7.44 1.72
C VAL A 308 -21.79 -7.22 3.24
N ASP A 309 -22.02 -6.00 3.67
CA ASP A 309 -22.14 -5.66 5.08
C ASP A 309 -23.62 -5.79 5.51
N THR A 310 -23.92 -6.67 6.46
CA THR A 310 -25.27 -6.95 6.98
C THR A 310 -25.26 -6.99 8.51
N PHE A 311 -26.44 -6.97 9.13
CA PHE A 311 -26.60 -6.94 10.58
C PHE A 311 -27.85 -7.68 11.02
N ILE A 312 -27.87 -8.06 12.30
CA ILE A 312 -29.03 -8.58 13.02
C ILE A 312 -29.25 -7.63 14.21
N GLU A 313 -30.36 -6.92 14.18
CA GLU A 313 -30.88 -6.10 15.30
C GLU A 313 -31.43 -7.02 16.39
N ASP A 314 -31.37 -6.56 17.65
CA ASP A 314 -31.88 -7.29 18.81
C ASP A 314 -31.50 -8.77 18.83
N ALA A 315 -30.22 -9.06 18.59
CA ALA A 315 -29.75 -10.43 18.37
C ALA A 315 -30.01 -11.38 19.56
N GLY A 316 -30.34 -10.85 20.75
CA GLY A 316 -30.64 -11.62 21.94
C GLY A 316 -29.41 -12.38 22.40
N ASP A 317 -29.49 -13.70 22.49
CA ASP A 317 -28.34 -14.54 22.78
C ASP A 317 -27.39 -14.62 21.58
N PHE A 318 -26.30 -13.84 21.65
CA PHE A 318 -25.25 -13.86 20.66
C PHE A 318 -24.63 -15.25 20.44
N LYS A 319 -24.53 -16.12 21.46
CA LYS A 319 -23.91 -17.45 21.30
C LYS A 319 -24.72 -18.31 20.35
N GLU A 320 -26.03 -18.37 20.55
CA GLU A 320 -26.96 -19.10 19.69
C GLU A 320 -26.97 -18.55 18.26
N LYS A 321 -27.02 -17.22 18.10
CA LYS A 321 -26.96 -16.60 16.77
C LYS A 321 -25.65 -16.85 16.04
N VAL A 322 -24.52 -16.81 16.76
CA VAL A 322 -23.23 -17.17 16.19
C VAL A 322 -23.23 -18.63 15.74
N LEU A 323 -23.76 -19.56 16.53
CA LEU A 323 -23.84 -20.98 16.17
C LEU A 323 -24.69 -21.19 14.91
N GLU A 324 -25.85 -20.53 14.81
CA GLU A 324 -26.72 -20.58 13.64
C GLU A 324 -25.98 -20.12 12.36
N LEU A 325 -25.29 -18.99 12.44
CA LEU A 325 -24.52 -18.44 11.32
C LEU A 325 -23.34 -19.32 10.94
N VAL A 326 -22.61 -19.83 11.94
CA VAL A 326 -21.44 -20.70 11.72
C VAL A 326 -21.85 -22.01 11.03
N LYS A 327 -22.97 -22.62 11.44
CA LYS A 327 -23.50 -23.83 10.78
C LYS A 327 -23.90 -23.57 9.32
N LYS A 328 -24.41 -22.38 8.99
CA LYS A 328 -24.78 -22.01 7.61
C LYS A 328 -23.57 -21.64 6.74
N MET A 329 -22.57 -21.00 7.31
CA MET A 329 -21.38 -20.53 6.60
C MET A 329 -20.32 -21.63 6.44
N GLU A 330 -20.34 -22.62 7.32
CA GLU A 330 -19.49 -23.82 7.40
C GLU A 330 -18.00 -23.55 7.62
N ASP A 331 -17.39 -22.62 6.88
CA ASP A 331 -15.94 -22.57 6.71
C ASP A 331 -15.39 -21.16 6.40
N GLY A 332 -14.17 -20.88 6.89
CA GLY A 332 -13.45 -19.64 6.59
C GLY A 332 -13.98 -18.44 7.37
N ILE A 333 -14.43 -18.66 8.60
CA ILE A 333 -15.16 -17.67 9.41
C ILE A 333 -14.23 -17.03 10.44
N LEU A 334 -14.22 -15.70 10.50
CA LEU A 334 -13.61 -14.94 11.57
C LEU A 334 -14.70 -14.35 12.46
N ILE A 335 -14.62 -14.60 13.77
CA ILE A 335 -15.52 -14.04 14.77
C ILE A 335 -14.74 -12.99 15.58
N PHE A 336 -15.29 -11.78 15.62
CA PHE A 336 -14.73 -10.63 16.32
C PHE A 336 -15.61 -10.26 17.50
N VAL A 337 -15.11 -10.49 18.72
CA VAL A 337 -15.82 -10.12 19.96
C VAL A 337 -15.51 -8.67 20.32
N SER A 338 -16.55 -7.84 20.49
CA SER A 338 -16.40 -6.45 20.93
C SER A 338 -15.67 -6.39 22.28
N LYS A 339 -14.85 -5.35 22.47
CA LYS A 339 -14.01 -5.21 23.67
C LYS A 339 -14.81 -5.19 24.96
N GLU A 340 -16.06 -4.72 24.91
CA GLU A 340 -16.92 -4.59 26.09
C GLU A 340 -17.25 -5.94 26.75
N TYR A 341 -17.30 -7.02 25.98
CA TYR A 341 -17.58 -8.37 26.48
C TYR A 341 -16.32 -9.04 27.03
N GLY A 342 -15.15 -8.51 26.70
CA GLY A 342 -13.87 -9.00 27.20
C GLY A 342 -13.45 -10.36 26.65
N THR A 343 -12.28 -10.80 27.13
CA THR A 343 -11.68 -12.09 26.72
C THR A 343 -12.37 -13.30 27.34
N GLU A 344 -13.02 -13.13 28.49
CA GLU A 344 -13.76 -14.21 29.16
C GLU A 344 -14.94 -14.65 28.31
N TYR A 345 -15.74 -13.71 27.83
CA TYR A 345 -16.82 -14.01 26.90
C TYR A 345 -16.33 -14.69 25.61
N ALA A 346 -15.17 -14.31 25.09
CA ALA A 346 -14.57 -14.96 23.92
C ALA A 346 -14.17 -16.42 24.20
N LYS A 347 -13.69 -16.73 25.42
CA LYS A 347 -13.41 -18.10 25.87
C LYS A 347 -14.70 -18.90 26.04
N ASP A 348 -15.73 -18.28 26.62
CA ASP A 348 -17.03 -18.91 26.79
C ASP A 348 -17.69 -19.24 25.45
N LEU A 349 -17.59 -18.32 24.48
CA LEU A 349 -18.06 -18.55 23.11
C LEU A 349 -17.26 -19.66 22.42
N TYR A 350 -15.94 -19.70 22.62
CA TYR A 350 -15.09 -20.78 22.12
C TYR A 350 -15.53 -22.15 22.66
N ASN A 351 -15.71 -22.28 23.97
CA ASN A 351 -16.14 -23.54 24.59
C ASN A 351 -17.53 -23.95 24.10
N PHE A 352 -18.47 -23.00 24.05
CA PHE A 352 -19.83 -23.25 23.54
C PHE A 352 -19.84 -23.77 22.10
N LEU A 353 -19.05 -23.19 21.20
CA LEU A 353 -18.95 -23.67 19.82
C LEU A 353 -18.25 -25.04 19.73
N LEU A 354 -17.24 -25.27 20.57
CA LEU A 354 -16.53 -26.55 20.64
C LEU A 354 -17.47 -27.69 21.09
N GLU A 355 -18.27 -27.46 22.14
CA GLU A 355 -19.28 -28.40 22.66
C GLU A 355 -20.36 -28.70 21.62
N ASN A 356 -20.67 -27.74 20.74
CA ASN A 356 -21.58 -27.91 19.62
C ASN A 356 -20.92 -28.49 18.35
N GLY A 357 -19.72 -29.05 18.47
CA GLY A 357 -19.04 -29.79 17.39
C GLY A 357 -18.37 -28.93 16.32
N ILE A 358 -18.20 -27.62 16.55
CA ILE A 358 -17.54 -26.72 15.60
C ILE A 358 -16.02 -26.82 15.75
N LYS A 359 -15.31 -26.95 14.63
CA LYS A 359 -13.84 -26.86 14.59
C LYS A 359 -13.40 -25.39 14.70
N VAL A 360 -13.23 -24.93 15.93
CA VAL A 360 -12.94 -23.53 16.27
C VAL A 360 -11.56 -23.40 16.92
N GLY A 361 -10.91 -22.25 16.70
CA GLY A 361 -9.69 -21.84 17.40
C GLY A 361 -9.86 -20.47 18.05
N LEU A 362 -9.22 -20.27 19.19
CA LEU A 362 -9.20 -18.99 19.91
C LEU A 362 -7.86 -18.26 19.70
N VAL A 363 -7.91 -16.95 19.47
CA VAL A 363 -6.73 -16.10 19.23
C VAL A 363 -6.71 -14.96 20.24
N ILE A 364 -5.84 -15.09 21.23
CA ILE A 364 -5.56 -14.07 22.25
C ILE A 364 -4.13 -13.55 22.06
N SER A 365 -3.97 -12.23 22.11
CA SER A 365 -2.66 -11.57 21.95
C SER A 365 -1.67 -12.05 23.01
N LYS A 366 -0.42 -12.33 22.60
CA LYS A 366 0.70 -12.82 23.43
C LYS A 366 0.63 -14.29 23.88
N GLU A 367 -0.40 -15.04 23.52
CA GLU A 367 -0.44 -16.50 23.75
C GLU A 367 0.23 -17.25 22.59
N LYS A 368 1.05 -18.28 22.92
CA LYS A 368 1.74 -19.11 21.91
C LYS A 368 0.75 -19.93 21.06
N SER A 369 -0.32 -20.42 21.68
CA SER A 369 -1.41 -21.19 21.05
C SER A 369 -2.09 -20.45 19.89
N SER A 370 -2.12 -19.10 19.93
CA SER A 370 -2.70 -18.26 18.89
C SER A 370 -2.05 -18.45 17.51
N LEU A 371 -0.73 -18.61 17.46
CA LEU A 371 -0.01 -18.81 16.20
C LEU A 371 -0.33 -20.18 15.59
N ASP A 372 -0.45 -21.21 16.43
CA ASP A 372 -0.77 -22.56 16.00
C ASP A 372 -2.22 -22.65 15.51
N ASN A 373 -3.16 -22.00 16.19
CA ASN A 373 -4.55 -21.90 15.72
C ASN A 373 -4.63 -21.18 14.36
N ILE A 374 -3.87 -20.11 14.14
CA ILE A 374 -3.80 -19.44 12.83
C ILE A 374 -3.27 -20.38 11.74
N LYS A 375 -2.25 -21.21 12.03
CA LYS A 375 -1.73 -22.22 11.09
C LYS A 375 -2.77 -23.30 10.78
N LYS A 376 -3.43 -23.85 11.80
CA LYS A 376 -4.51 -24.84 11.66
C LYS A 376 -5.68 -24.29 10.83
N PHE A 377 -6.01 -23.01 11.00
CA PHE A 377 -7.02 -22.36 10.17
C PHE A 377 -6.56 -22.23 8.73
N SER A 378 -5.29 -21.87 8.51
CA SER A 378 -4.69 -21.78 7.17
C SER A 378 -4.65 -23.13 6.44
N SER A 379 -4.42 -24.25 7.14
CA SER A 379 -4.38 -25.60 6.57
C SER A 379 -5.77 -26.22 6.34
N GLY A 380 -6.82 -25.66 6.95
CA GLY A 380 -8.18 -26.19 6.88
C GLY A 380 -8.54 -27.16 8.01
N GLU A 381 -7.64 -27.38 8.98
CA GLU A 381 -7.91 -28.20 10.17
C GLU A 381 -8.98 -27.61 11.07
N ILE A 382 -9.08 -26.27 11.10
CA ILE A 382 -10.18 -25.55 11.77
C ILE A 382 -10.89 -24.61 10.78
N ASN A 383 -12.19 -24.45 11.01
CA ASN A 383 -13.10 -23.71 10.14
C ASN A 383 -13.38 -22.28 10.64
N VAL A 384 -13.17 -22.04 11.93
CA VAL A 384 -13.54 -20.80 12.62
C VAL A 384 -12.40 -20.29 13.50
N LEU A 385 -12.14 -18.98 13.48
CA LEU A 385 -11.27 -18.31 14.44
C LEU A 385 -12.03 -17.25 15.23
N ILE A 386 -11.89 -17.25 16.55
CA ILE A 386 -12.42 -16.22 17.45
C ILE A 386 -11.28 -15.33 17.92
N GLY A 387 -11.49 -14.01 17.93
CA GLY A 387 -10.60 -13.07 18.59
C GLY A 387 -11.26 -11.74 18.91
N MET A 388 -10.52 -10.87 19.58
CA MET A 388 -11.04 -9.56 19.98
C MET A 388 -11.10 -8.58 18.79
N ALA A 389 -12.16 -7.78 18.72
CA ALA A 389 -12.33 -6.66 17.81
C ALA A 389 -11.42 -5.48 18.24
N HIS A 390 -10.12 -5.62 18.00
CA HIS A 390 -9.11 -4.63 18.36
C HIS A 390 -8.27 -4.26 17.13
N HIS A 391 -8.11 -2.98 16.80
CA HIS A 391 -7.30 -2.51 15.66
C HIS A 391 -5.88 -3.12 15.59
N HIS A 392 -5.25 -3.37 16.74
CA HIS A 392 -3.92 -4.01 16.83
C HIS A 392 -3.97 -5.52 17.08
N GLY A 393 -5.16 -6.13 17.11
CA GLY A 393 -5.34 -7.57 17.31
C GLY A 393 -4.80 -8.38 16.13
N LEU A 394 -4.35 -9.60 16.42
CA LEU A 394 -3.75 -10.49 15.41
C LEU A 394 -4.71 -10.78 14.25
N LEU A 395 -6.00 -11.01 14.52
CA LEU A 395 -6.99 -11.25 13.46
C LEU A 395 -7.31 -10.00 12.62
N VAL A 396 -7.26 -8.81 13.23
CA VAL A 396 -7.61 -7.54 12.56
C VAL A 396 -6.45 -7.01 11.72
N ARG A 397 -5.21 -7.10 12.21
CA ARG A 397 -4.03 -6.52 11.53
C ARG A 397 -3.02 -7.54 11.05
N GLY A 398 -2.86 -8.66 11.76
CA GLY A 398 -1.79 -9.65 11.56
C GLY A 398 -2.18 -10.88 10.75
N LEU A 399 -3.43 -11.01 10.31
CA LEU A 399 -3.89 -12.16 9.53
C LEU A 399 -3.88 -11.85 8.04
N ASP A 400 -3.09 -12.63 7.29
CA ASP A 400 -2.95 -12.51 5.85
C ASP A 400 -3.27 -13.83 5.12
N LEU A 401 -4.56 -14.21 5.09
CA LEU A 401 -5.05 -15.45 4.49
C LEU A 401 -6.25 -15.19 3.54
N PRO A 402 -6.05 -14.44 2.44
CA PRO A 402 -7.14 -13.98 1.58
C PRO A 402 -7.89 -15.11 0.85
N THR A 403 -7.25 -16.26 0.65
CA THR A 403 -7.85 -17.44 0.02
C THR A 403 -8.67 -18.29 0.98
N ARG A 404 -8.54 -18.05 2.29
CA ARG A 404 -9.19 -18.84 3.34
C ARG A 404 -10.37 -18.12 3.97
N VAL A 405 -10.22 -16.82 4.23
CA VAL A 405 -11.24 -16.02 4.94
C VAL A 405 -12.34 -15.61 3.97
N LYS A 406 -13.59 -15.97 4.31
CA LYS A 406 -14.80 -15.69 3.52
C LYS A 406 -15.81 -14.82 4.29
N TYR A 407 -15.88 -15.03 5.61
CA TYR A 407 -16.90 -14.45 6.47
C TYR A 407 -16.30 -13.74 7.67
N ALA A 408 -16.91 -12.63 8.08
CA ALA A 408 -16.65 -11.95 9.34
C ALA A 408 -17.96 -11.84 10.13
N ILE A 409 -17.96 -12.28 11.39
CA ILE A 409 -19.08 -12.11 12.33
C ILE A 409 -18.60 -11.21 13.47
N PHE A 410 -19.31 -10.13 13.73
CA PHE A 410 -19.02 -9.22 14.84
C PHE A 410 -20.03 -9.46 15.96
N VAL A 411 -19.54 -9.91 17.12
CA VAL A 411 -20.34 -10.03 18.35
C VAL A 411 -20.27 -8.69 19.07
N GLY A 412 -21.29 -7.87 18.86
CA GLY A 412 -21.33 -6.45 19.19
C GLY A 412 -20.56 -5.58 18.20
N ILE A 413 -20.95 -4.30 18.17
CA ILE A 413 -20.32 -3.30 17.31
C ILE A 413 -18.93 -2.94 17.86
N PRO A 414 -17.85 -2.99 17.04
CA PRO A 414 -16.55 -2.49 17.43
C PRO A 414 -16.63 -1.02 17.86
N LYS A 415 -16.37 -0.77 19.14
CA LYS A 415 -16.51 0.57 19.74
C LYS A 415 -15.38 0.93 20.69
N ILE A 416 -15.16 2.22 20.83
CA ILE A 416 -14.39 2.84 21.90
C ILE A 416 -15.41 3.22 22.97
N SER A 417 -15.20 2.73 24.19
CA SER A 417 -16.03 3.05 25.35
C SER A 417 -15.17 3.86 26.33
N ILE A 418 -15.62 5.06 26.69
CA ILE A 418 -14.93 5.98 27.61
C ILE A 418 -15.86 6.21 28.80
N ASN A 419 -15.40 5.89 30.03
CA ASN A 419 -16.11 6.32 31.23
C ASN A 419 -15.92 7.83 31.38
N ILE A 420 -17.01 8.59 31.27
CA ILE A 420 -16.98 10.05 31.35
C ILE A 420 -17.27 10.55 32.77
N THR A 421 -17.86 9.72 33.63
CA THR A 421 -18.07 10.02 35.05
C THR A 421 -16.76 9.92 35.83
N LYS A 422 -16.06 8.80 35.71
CA LYS A 422 -14.73 8.54 36.29
C LYS A 422 -13.67 8.70 35.20
N TYR A 423 -13.55 9.90 34.65
CA TYR A 423 -12.58 10.16 33.60
C TYR A 423 -11.15 9.95 34.11
N GLU A 424 -10.50 8.90 33.62
CA GLU A 424 -9.07 8.67 33.79
C GLU A 424 -8.29 9.49 32.76
N ARG A 425 -7.29 10.26 33.22
CA ARG A 425 -6.44 11.06 32.34
C ARG A 425 -5.73 10.18 31.33
N ASN A 426 -6.23 10.21 30.10
CA ASN A 426 -5.68 9.49 28.98
C ASN A 426 -5.70 10.41 27.75
N LEU A 427 -4.51 10.70 27.19
CA LEU A 427 -4.37 11.69 26.12
C LEU A 427 -5.22 11.32 24.88
N ARG A 428 -5.34 10.03 24.58
CA ARG A 428 -6.17 9.56 23.46
C ARG A 428 -7.66 9.77 23.75
N ASN A 429 -8.12 9.47 24.95
CA ASN A 429 -9.52 9.69 25.33
C ASN A 429 -9.85 11.19 25.32
N LEU A 430 -8.96 12.05 25.82
CA LEU A 430 -9.13 13.51 25.74
C LEU A 430 -9.29 14.00 24.29
N LEU A 431 -8.44 13.52 23.38
CA LEU A 431 -8.52 13.88 21.97
C LEU A 431 -9.81 13.37 21.31
N ILE A 432 -10.34 12.22 21.74
CA ILE A 432 -11.63 11.71 21.26
C ILE A 432 -12.76 12.59 21.81
N LEU A 433 -12.79 12.84 23.12
CA LEU A 433 -13.81 13.65 23.78
C LEU A 433 -13.82 15.08 23.22
N SER A 434 -12.67 15.71 23.01
CA SER A 434 -12.59 17.05 22.42
C SER A 434 -13.16 17.11 21.00
N ASN A 435 -12.98 16.08 20.18
CA ASN A 435 -13.62 16.02 18.86
C ASN A 435 -15.13 15.81 18.92
N VAL A 436 -15.64 15.17 19.99
CA VAL A 436 -17.08 15.05 20.21
C VAL A 436 -17.66 16.37 20.73
N VAL A 437 -17.02 16.98 21.72
CA VAL A 437 -17.47 18.23 22.34
C VAL A 437 -17.48 19.38 21.35
N LYS A 438 -16.43 19.54 20.54
CA LYS A 438 -16.31 20.68 19.61
C LYS A 438 -17.46 20.78 18.61
N ASP A 439 -18.09 19.67 18.24
CA ASP A 439 -19.17 19.66 17.26
C ASP A 439 -20.52 20.08 17.89
N LEU A 440 -20.55 20.25 19.22
CA LEU A 440 -21.76 20.52 19.99
C LEU A 440 -21.69 21.82 20.82
N VAL A 441 -20.59 22.58 20.77
CA VAL A 441 -20.35 23.78 21.60
C VAL A 441 -19.90 25.00 20.79
N GLU A 442 -20.09 26.19 21.34
CA GLU A 442 -19.71 27.46 20.71
C GLU A 442 -18.18 27.69 20.71
N GLU A 443 -17.45 27.19 21.71
CA GLU A 443 -15.98 27.28 21.79
C GLU A 443 -15.25 26.37 20.77
N ARG A 444 -15.96 25.84 19.77
CA ARG A 444 -15.40 25.07 18.64
C ARG A 444 -14.12 25.69 18.06
N PRO A 445 -14.01 27.02 17.79
CA PRO A 445 -12.79 27.60 17.23
C PRO A 445 -11.56 27.46 18.14
N ILE A 446 -11.76 27.52 19.46
CA ILE A 446 -10.70 27.38 20.46
C ILE A 446 -10.25 25.92 20.52
N ILE A 447 -11.21 25.00 20.62
CA ILE A 447 -10.94 23.56 20.66
C ILE A 447 -10.23 23.10 19.38
N ASP A 448 -10.67 23.54 18.20
CA ASP A 448 -10.04 23.21 16.92
C ASP A 448 -8.61 23.76 16.84
N ARG A 449 -8.35 24.96 17.38
CA ARG A 449 -7.00 25.54 17.42
C ARG A 449 -6.07 24.70 18.29
N LEU A 450 -6.52 24.29 19.48
CA LEU A 450 -5.77 23.44 20.40
C LEU A 450 -5.51 22.05 19.78
N ILE A 451 -6.53 21.40 19.21
CA ILE A 451 -6.37 20.11 18.52
C ILE A 451 -5.37 20.23 17.35
N LYS A 452 -5.46 21.29 16.52
CA LYS A 452 -4.53 21.52 15.41
C LYS A 452 -3.10 21.83 15.90
N SER A 453 -2.95 22.52 17.02
CA SER A 453 -1.66 22.75 17.69
C SER A 453 -1.04 21.42 18.13
N LEU A 454 -1.78 20.67 18.96
CA LEU A 454 -1.37 19.38 19.51
C LEU A 454 -1.02 18.38 18.41
N ASN A 455 -1.87 18.22 17.39
CA ASN A 455 -1.59 17.31 16.27
C ASN A 455 -0.30 17.66 15.52
N ARG A 456 0.00 18.96 15.33
CA ARG A 456 1.24 19.40 14.69
C ARG A 456 2.47 19.13 15.55
N LYS A 457 2.37 19.39 16.86
CA LYS A 457 3.45 19.16 17.84
C LYS A 457 3.72 17.66 18.01
N ILE A 458 2.68 16.85 18.28
CA ILE A 458 2.76 15.39 18.44
C ILE A 458 3.34 14.70 17.20
N LYS A 459 3.00 15.14 15.98
CA LYS A 459 3.54 14.56 14.73
C LYS A 459 5.06 14.69 14.59
N ARG A 460 5.68 15.63 15.31
CA ARG A 460 7.14 15.85 15.29
C ARG A 460 7.87 15.03 16.37
N LEU A 461 7.14 14.38 17.27
CA LEU A 461 7.70 13.63 18.39
C LEU A 461 8.13 12.23 17.96
N SER A 462 9.15 11.71 18.64
CA SER A 462 9.47 10.28 18.59
C SER A 462 8.42 9.47 19.35
N SER A 463 8.40 8.14 19.15
CA SER A 463 7.44 7.28 19.84
C SER A 463 7.65 7.29 21.36
N GLU A 464 8.90 7.39 21.80
CA GLU A 464 9.32 7.44 23.19
C GLU A 464 8.86 8.75 23.87
N ALA A 465 9.00 9.89 23.17
CA ALA A 465 8.52 11.18 23.66
C ALA A 465 6.99 11.23 23.80
N ILE A 466 6.25 10.53 22.92
CA ILE A 466 4.79 10.41 23.04
C ILE A 466 4.40 9.58 24.27
N VAL A 467 5.12 8.48 24.54
CA VAL A 467 4.89 7.67 25.74
C VAL A 467 5.16 8.48 27.00
N LEU A 468 6.27 9.23 27.04
CA LEU A 468 6.60 10.10 28.17
C LEU A 468 5.52 11.17 28.40
N LEU A 469 5.09 11.87 27.35
CA LEU A 469 4.00 12.85 27.42
C LEU A 469 2.69 12.22 27.92
N SER A 470 2.36 11.03 27.43
CA SER A 470 1.16 10.30 27.85
C SER A 470 1.23 9.91 29.32
N ASN A 471 2.39 9.44 29.79
CA ASN A 471 2.57 9.03 31.19
C ASN A 471 2.49 10.23 32.13
N ALA A 472 3.16 11.34 31.79
CA ALA A 472 3.10 12.55 32.59
C ALA A 472 1.68 13.12 32.69
N TYR A 473 0.92 13.09 31.58
CA TYR A 473 -0.49 13.46 31.61
C TYR A 473 -1.31 12.54 32.51
N SER A 474 -1.11 11.22 32.42
CA SER A 474 -1.81 10.24 33.25
C SER A 474 -1.50 10.41 34.74
N SER A 475 -0.22 10.56 35.10
CA SER A 475 0.25 10.64 36.51
C SER A 475 0.12 12.04 37.12
N GLY A 476 -0.08 13.08 36.30
CA GLY A 476 -0.06 14.47 36.76
C GLY A 476 1.34 14.99 37.12
N GLU A 477 2.39 14.32 36.64
CA GLU A 477 3.78 14.71 36.88
C GLU A 477 4.20 15.86 35.96
N ASN A 478 5.06 16.74 36.47
CA ASN A 478 5.71 17.76 35.66
C ASN A 478 6.83 17.14 34.81
N ILE A 479 6.95 17.58 33.57
CA ILE A 479 8.03 17.17 32.66
C ILE A 479 8.97 18.37 32.48
N GLU A 480 10.27 18.16 32.51
CA GLU A 480 11.25 19.20 32.20
C GLU A 480 11.24 19.61 30.71
N ASP A 481 11.63 20.87 30.47
CA ASP A 481 12.02 21.44 29.17
C ASP A 481 10.84 21.73 28.20
N TRP A 482 10.99 21.45 26.90
CA TRP A 482 10.06 21.89 25.85
C TRP A 482 8.71 21.15 25.81
N MET A 483 8.59 20.00 26.50
CA MET A 483 7.34 19.20 26.55
C MET A 483 6.28 19.82 27.47
N GLU A 484 6.68 20.68 28.40
CA GLU A 484 5.77 21.38 29.29
C GLU A 484 4.74 22.21 28.50
N TYR A 485 5.17 22.87 27.42
CA TYR A 485 4.26 23.62 26.54
C TYR A 485 3.24 22.75 25.81
N ILE A 486 3.54 21.47 25.57
CA ILE A 486 2.57 20.53 25.01
C ILE A 486 1.59 20.11 26.10
N LEU A 487 2.09 19.82 27.30
CA LEU A 487 1.29 19.42 28.44
C LEU A 487 0.33 20.54 28.88
N ARG A 488 0.74 21.81 28.78
CA ARG A 488 -0.14 22.98 28.99
C ARG A 488 -1.31 23.01 28.02
N ASP A 489 -1.06 22.85 26.71
CA ASP A 489 -2.13 22.75 25.69
C ASP A 489 -3.07 21.57 26.00
N VAL A 490 -2.53 20.44 26.51
CA VAL A 490 -3.32 19.25 26.91
C VAL A 490 -4.21 19.57 28.11
N TYR A 491 -3.69 20.19 29.18
CA TYR A 491 -4.48 20.57 30.35
C TYR A 491 -5.52 21.65 30.05
N GLU A 492 -5.19 22.61 29.17
CA GLU A 492 -6.16 23.60 28.72
C GLU A 492 -7.33 22.94 27.99
N LEU A 493 -7.03 21.98 27.10
CA LEU A 493 -8.03 21.20 26.39
C LEU A 493 -8.88 20.36 27.36
N GLU A 494 -8.27 19.70 28.34
CA GLU A 494 -8.98 18.95 29.40
C GLU A 494 -9.94 19.86 30.15
N ARG A 495 -9.49 21.04 30.59
CA ARG A 495 -10.32 21.98 31.34
C ARG A 495 -11.58 22.38 30.56
N ILE A 496 -11.44 22.69 29.26
CA ILE A 496 -12.57 23.05 28.40
C ILE A 496 -13.51 21.86 28.20
N VAL A 497 -12.97 20.67 27.89
CA VAL A 497 -13.78 19.47 27.64
C VAL A 497 -14.54 19.03 28.90
N MET A 498 -13.87 19.03 30.06
CA MET A 498 -14.48 18.58 31.31
C MET A 498 -15.54 19.54 31.85
N LYS A 499 -15.47 20.84 31.52
CA LYS A 499 -16.54 21.80 31.78
C LYS A 499 -17.87 21.31 31.18
N TYR A 500 -17.83 20.83 29.93
CA TYR A 500 -19.01 20.35 29.21
C TYR A 500 -19.43 18.94 29.61
N ILE A 501 -18.48 18.02 29.81
CA ILE A 501 -18.81 16.64 30.21
C ILE A 501 -19.50 16.57 31.58
N LYS A 502 -19.23 17.54 32.47
CA LYS A 502 -19.87 17.64 33.79
C LYS A 502 -21.24 18.33 33.78
N ASP A 503 -21.64 18.93 32.65
CA ASP A 503 -22.92 19.64 32.52
C ASP A 503 -24.06 18.67 32.15
N PRO A 504 -25.09 18.50 33.00
CA PRO A 504 -26.23 17.62 32.71
C PRO A 504 -26.98 17.96 31.42
N ASP A 505 -27.09 19.24 31.05
CA ASP A 505 -27.80 19.64 29.84
C ASP A 505 -26.97 19.34 28.58
N PHE A 506 -25.64 19.45 28.69
CA PHE A 506 -24.75 18.95 27.65
C PHE A 506 -24.85 17.43 27.49
N LEU A 507 -24.96 16.66 28.58
CA LEU A 507 -25.14 15.20 28.50
C LEU A 507 -26.45 14.82 27.80
N LYS A 508 -27.55 15.55 28.03
CA LYS A 508 -28.81 15.35 27.28
C LYS A 508 -28.61 15.63 25.78
N LYS A 509 -27.92 16.73 25.44
CA LYS A 509 -27.59 17.07 24.05
C LYS A 509 -26.73 15.98 23.41
N LEU A 510 -25.76 15.46 24.14
CA LEU A 510 -24.86 14.39 23.72
C LEU A 510 -25.63 13.08 23.48
N ASP A 511 -26.60 12.75 24.33
CA ASP A 511 -27.47 11.59 24.13
C ASP A 511 -28.46 11.80 22.97
N SER A 512 -28.89 13.01 22.66
CA SER A 512 -29.72 13.24 21.47
C SER A 512 -28.94 13.06 20.15
N HIS A 513 -27.60 13.01 20.19
CA HIS A 513 -26.78 12.97 18.99
C HIS A 513 -26.85 11.61 18.28
N PRO A 514 -27.15 11.56 16.96
CA PRO A 514 -27.41 10.30 16.24
C PRO A 514 -26.17 9.42 16.05
N SER A 515 -24.96 9.97 16.21
CA SER A 515 -23.70 9.23 16.00
C SER A 515 -22.99 8.79 17.28
N LEU A 516 -23.62 8.97 18.45
CA LEU A 516 -23.06 8.72 19.77
C LEU A 516 -24.05 7.93 20.63
N SER A 517 -23.56 6.97 21.42
CA SER A 517 -24.39 6.22 22.37
C SER A 517 -23.88 6.44 23.79
N LEU A 518 -24.75 6.92 24.69
CA LEU A 518 -24.48 6.96 26.12
C LEU A 518 -25.11 5.74 26.77
N ARG A 519 -24.34 4.98 27.55
CA ARG A 519 -24.86 3.88 28.37
C ARG A 519 -24.58 4.14 29.84
N VAL A 520 -25.62 4.04 30.66
CA VAL A 520 -25.52 4.12 32.11
C VAL A 520 -25.32 2.71 32.66
N LYS A 521 -24.27 2.51 33.46
CA LYS A 521 -24.01 1.26 34.19
C LYS A 521 -23.81 1.59 35.66
N GLY A 522 -24.86 1.42 36.46
CA GLY A 522 -24.87 1.88 37.84
C GLY A 522 -24.75 3.41 37.90
N GLU A 523 -23.74 3.92 38.61
CA GLU A 523 -23.45 5.37 38.70
C GLU A 523 -22.54 5.89 37.55
N ASP A 524 -21.96 4.98 36.76
CA ASP A 524 -21.01 5.32 35.73
C ASP A 524 -21.69 5.52 34.37
N ILE A 525 -21.36 6.62 33.69
CA ILE A 525 -21.81 6.93 32.33
C ILE A 525 -20.68 6.63 31.36
N TYR A 526 -20.97 5.81 30.35
CA TYR A 526 -20.03 5.45 29.30
C TYR A 526 -20.44 6.08 27.97
N LEU A 527 -19.53 6.86 27.39
CA LEU A 527 -19.64 7.33 26.01
C LEU A 527 -19.09 6.26 25.06
N ASN A 528 -19.97 5.72 24.22
CA ASN A 528 -19.65 4.73 23.21
C ASN A 528 -19.58 5.37 21.82
N ILE A 529 -18.45 5.14 21.15
CA ILE A 529 -18.14 5.69 19.83
C ILE A 529 -17.71 4.56 18.92
N VAL A 530 -18.33 4.47 17.74
CA VAL A 530 -18.00 3.45 16.73
C VAL A 530 -16.52 3.52 16.32
N ASP A 531 -15.82 2.38 16.41
CA ASP A 531 -14.47 2.20 15.88
C ASP A 531 -14.52 1.70 14.43
N ILE A 532 -14.81 2.64 13.52
CA ILE A 532 -14.93 2.37 12.08
C ILE A 532 -13.65 1.74 11.51
N LYS A 533 -12.48 2.09 12.04
CA LYS A 533 -11.20 1.59 11.54
C LYS A 533 -11.06 0.10 11.82
N THR A 534 -11.37 -0.31 13.06
CA THR A 534 -11.39 -1.72 13.43
C THR A 534 -12.39 -2.49 12.57
N TYR A 535 -13.62 -1.96 12.39
CA TYR A 535 -14.63 -2.61 11.56
C TYR A 535 -14.16 -2.80 10.11
N ILE A 536 -13.72 -1.74 9.43
CA ILE A 536 -13.27 -1.78 8.03
C ILE A 536 -12.07 -2.72 7.86
N GLN A 537 -11.13 -2.69 8.80
CA GLN A 537 -9.93 -3.52 8.70
C GLN A 537 -10.24 -5.00 8.94
N ALA A 538 -11.15 -5.31 9.86
CA ALA A 538 -11.59 -6.67 10.17
C ALA A 538 -12.47 -7.25 9.06
N SER A 539 -13.51 -6.53 8.65
CA SER A 539 -14.39 -6.93 7.54
C SER A 539 -13.62 -7.03 6.23
N GLY A 540 -12.66 -6.12 5.97
CA GLY A 540 -11.75 -6.15 4.82
C GLY A 540 -10.87 -7.41 4.72
N ARG A 541 -10.81 -8.27 5.76
CA ARG A 541 -10.15 -9.58 5.66
C ARG A 541 -10.91 -10.57 4.78
N THR A 542 -12.21 -10.34 4.56
CA THR A 542 -13.10 -11.20 3.77
C THR A 542 -13.07 -10.93 2.26
N SER A 543 -12.50 -9.80 1.83
CA SER A 543 -12.45 -9.41 0.41
C SER A 543 -11.08 -8.85 0.05
N ARG A 544 -10.45 -9.45 -0.95
CA ARG A 544 -9.10 -9.10 -1.41
C ARG A 544 -8.98 -9.15 -2.92
N LEU A 545 -8.18 -8.24 -3.45
CA LEU A 545 -7.81 -8.23 -4.85
C LEU A 545 -6.76 -9.33 -5.07
N TYR A 546 -6.99 -10.19 -6.06
CA TYR A 546 -6.07 -11.20 -6.58
C TYR A 546 -6.06 -11.12 -8.11
N ALA A 547 -5.23 -11.92 -8.78
CA ALA A 547 -5.06 -11.85 -10.24
C ALA A 547 -6.39 -12.01 -11.01
N GLY A 548 -7.34 -12.79 -10.49
CA GLY A 548 -8.66 -13.02 -11.10
C GLY A 548 -9.76 -12.04 -10.70
N GLY A 549 -9.45 -11.00 -9.90
CA GLY A 549 -10.42 -9.98 -9.49
C GLY A 549 -10.50 -9.78 -7.98
N LEU A 550 -11.61 -9.21 -7.51
CA LEU A 550 -11.84 -8.89 -6.09
C LEU A 550 -12.78 -9.94 -5.48
N THR A 551 -12.31 -10.71 -4.48
CA THR A 551 -13.15 -11.74 -3.84
C THR A 551 -14.39 -11.11 -3.19
N LYS A 552 -15.52 -11.81 -3.25
CA LYS A 552 -16.74 -11.39 -2.54
C LYS A 552 -16.67 -11.89 -1.09
N GLY A 553 -16.88 -10.98 -0.14
CA GLY A 553 -16.94 -11.28 1.29
C GLY A 553 -18.30 -10.97 1.90
N LEU A 554 -18.56 -11.52 3.08
CA LEU A 554 -19.74 -11.20 3.89
C LEU A 554 -19.31 -10.81 5.31
N SER A 555 -19.86 -9.70 5.79
CA SER A 555 -19.67 -9.18 7.13
C SER A 555 -21.02 -9.10 7.82
N VAL A 556 -21.19 -9.79 8.95
CA VAL A 556 -22.43 -9.83 9.73
C VAL A 556 -22.19 -9.21 11.10
N ILE A 557 -22.97 -8.21 11.49
CA ILE A 557 -22.91 -7.60 12.82
C ILE A 557 -24.10 -8.08 13.66
N LEU A 558 -23.81 -8.63 14.83
CA LEU A 558 -24.83 -8.89 15.85
C LEU A 558 -24.84 -7.71 16.81
N SER A 559 -25.96 -6.99 16.88
CA SER A 559 -26.09 -5.76 17.69
C SER A 559 -27.17 -5.90 18.75
N ASP A 560 -26.89 -5.32 19.91
CA ASP A 560 -27.82 -5.01 21.01
C ASP A 560 -27.98 -3.48 21.19
N ASP A 561 -27.46 -2.68 20.25
CA ASP A 561 -27.44 -1.22 20.30
C ASP A 561 -27.83 -0.60 18.95
N ASP A 562 -29.12 -0.39 18.73
CA ASP A 562 -29.64 0.19 17.48
C ASP A 562 -29.06 1.57 17.19
N LYS A 563 -28.85 2.37 18.24
CA LYS A 563 -28.32 3.72 18.12
C LYS A 563 -26.89 3.69 17.59
N LEU A 564 -26.06 2.82 18.16
CA LEU A 564 -24.68 2.63 17.72
C LEU A 564 -24.60 1.96 16.34
N LEU A 565 -25.56 1.09 16.00
CA LEU A 565 -25.66 0.47 14.68
C LEU A 565 -25.93 1.51 13.59
N ARG A 566 -26.92 2.39 13.82
CA ARG A 566 -27.19 3.54 12.92
C ARG A 566 -26.00 4.48 12.82
N ALA A 567 -25.30 4.72 13.93
CA ALA A 567 -24.07 5.51 13.92
C ALA A 567 -22.96 4.87 13.06
N LEU A 568 -22.83 3.54 13.07
CA LEU A 568 -21.89 2.82 12.23
C LEU A 568 -22.30 2.90 10.76
N ASP A 569 -23.56 2.66 10.42
CA ASP A 569 -24.08 2.78 9.04
C ASP A 569 -23.82 4.17 8.47
N ALA A 570 -24.18 5.23 9.20
CA ALA A 570 -23.96 6.61 8.78
C ALA A 570 -22.47 6.90 8.52
N ARG A 571 -21.58 6.44 9.41
CA ARG A 571 -20.12 6.62 9.26
C ARG A 571 -19.55 5.81 8.10
N LEU A 572 -20.04 4.59 7.87
CA LEU A 572 -19.63 3.76 6.72
C LEU A 572 -20.07 4.40 5.41
N ARG A 573 -21.28 4.95 5.34
CA ARG A 573 -21.75 5.72 4.17
C ARG A 573 -20.84 6.91 3.88
N ILE A 574 -20.49 7.69 4.90
CA ILE A 574 -19.55 8.80 4.73
C ILE A 574 -18.18 8.32 4.27
N TYR A 575 -17.69 7.19 4.79
CA TYR A 575 -16.35 6.70 4.46
C TYR A 575 -16.22 6.13 3.03
N PHE A 576 -17.31 5.56 2.49
CA PHE A 576 -17.30 4.90 1.18
C PHE A 576 -17.92 5.72 0.04
N TYR A 577 -18.86 6.61 0.34
CA TYR A 577 -19.57 7.40 -0.68
C TYR A 577 -19.05 8.84 -0.83
N TYR A 578 -18.31 9.35 0.16
CA TYR A 578 -17.60 10.64 0.11
C TYR A 578 -16.10 10.42 0.26
#